data_AF-A0A2E8EDJ2-F1
#
_entry.id   AF-A0A2E8EDJ2-F1
#
_cell.length_a   1.000
_cell.length_b   1.000
_cell.length_c   1.000
_cell.angle_alpha   90.00
_cell.angle_beta   90.00
_cell.angle_gamma   90.00
#
_symmetry.space_group_name_H-M   'P 1'
#
loop_
_entity.id
_entity.type
_entity.pdbx_description
1 polymer ?
#
loop_
_entity_poly.entity_id
_entity_poly.type
_entity_poly.pdbx_seq_one_letter_code
_entity_poly.pdbx_strand_id
1 'polypeptide(L)'
;MSRSNAESLKERLEIMDPIMVGYDPMDHRDAFRTLYGIFSQARSDGEEVLIDITSTTNLTQGVALTITLMFRNARVYTVPSKQPAWYINGRIGDDRFENWFKTARNQPSMDPMEISLPGYRLEPNTKHEEKEWEVEKKILKLLYSHGGEARSISNIIRWSGYKAASSTLRNRYSRIINRLEMRGLVDADKGSKMKVISLTEFGDIFAEALSDVVNE
;
A
#
# COMPACT_ATOMS: atom_id res chain seq x y z
N MET A 1 -15.51 -8.29 13.10
CA MET A 1 -15.82 -9.73 13.01
C MET A 1 -16.54 -10.21 14.26
N SER A 2 -17.53 -11.12 14.15
CA SER A 2 -18.13 -11.74 15.34
C SER A 2 -17.17 -12.78 15.94
N ARG A 3 -17.22 -12.98 17.26
CA ARG A 3 -16.39 -13.96 17.98
C ARG A 3 -16.48 -15.38 17.38
N SER A 4 -17.67 -15.79 16.99
CA SER A 4 -17.92 -17.08 16.30
C SER A 4 -17.16 -17.22 14.98
N ASN A 5 -16.97 -16.13 14.21
CA ASN A 5 -16.18 -16.18 12.98
C ASN A 5 -14.69 -16.43 13.28
N ALA A 6 -14.17 -15.79 14.31
CA ALA A 6 -12.78 -15.92 14.69
C ALA A 6 -12.48 -17.33 15.25
N GLU A 7 -13.41 -17.90 16.03
CA GLU A 7 -13.33 -19.28 16.50
C GLU A 7 -13.35 -20.28 15.33
N SER A 8 -14.25 -20.11 14.36
CA SER A 8 -14.28 -20.97 13.17
C SER A 8 -13.02 -20.86 12.30
N LEU A 9 -12.43 -19.67 12.20
CA LEU A 9 -11.13 -19.48 11.53
C LEU A 9 -10.01 -20.17 12.31
N LYS A 10 -9.99 -20.07 13.63
CA LYS A 10 -9.01 -20.73 14.49
C LYS A 10 -8.98 -22.24 14.26
N GLU A 11 -10.15 -22.87 14.20
CA GLU A 11 -10.29 -24.31 13.93
C GLU A 11 -9.75 -24.68 12.54
N ARG A 12 -10.08 -23.89 11.51
CA ARG A 12 -9.61 -24.14 10.15
C ARG A 12 -8.10 -23.97 9.97
N LEU A 13 -7.51 -23.10 10.80
CA LEU A 13 -6.09 -22.75 10.72
C LEU A 13 -5.27 -23.43 11.82
N GLU A 14 -5.81 -24.44 12.53
CA GLU A 14 -5.20 -25.08 13.69
C GLU A 14 -3.75 -25.53 13.45
N ILE A 15 -3.44 -26.02 12.25
CA ILE A 15 -2.08 -26.45 11.86
C ILE A 15 -1.04 -25.32 11.90
N MET A 16 -1.48 -24.06 11.84
CA MET A 16 -0.63 -22.86 11.91
C MET A 16 -0.54 -22.28 13.33
N ASP A 17 -1.13 -22.91 14.33
CA ASP A 17 -1.19 -22.45 15.72
C ASP A 17 -1.61 -20.96 15.88
N PRO A 18 -2.83 -20.60 15.42
CA PRO A 18 -3.25 -19.20 15.34
C PRO A 18 -3.43 -18.58 16.73
N ILE A 19 -2.79 -17.41 16.92
CA ILE A 19 -2.91 -16.61 18.13
C ILE A 19 -4.16 -15.72 18.04
N MET A 20 -5.08 -15.90 18.99
CA MET A 20 -6.30 -15.13 19.09
C MET A 20 -6.07 -13.87 19.93
N VAL A 21 -6.22 -12.69 19.32
CA VAL A 21 -6.11 -11.40 20.01
C VAL A 21 -7.46 -10.70 20.04
N GLY A 22 -7.99 -10.46 21.24
CA GLY A 22 -9.24 -9.74 21.45
C GLY A 22 -9.04 -8.23 21.53
N TYR A 23 -9.91 -7.47 20.88
CA TYR A 23 -9.99 -6.01 20.98
C TYR A 23 -11.40 -5.54 20.61
N ASP A 24 -11.75 -4.30 20.94
CA ASP A 24 -12.99 -3.66 20.48
C ASP A 24 -12.78 -3.02 19.08
N PRO A 25 -13.42 -3.55 18.01
CA PRO A 25 -13.27 -3.03 16.65
C PRO A 25 -14.05 -1.72 16.40
N MET A 26 -14.80 -1.22 17.38
CA MET A 26 -15.47 0.08 17.33
C MET A 26 -14.78 1.14 18.20
N ASP A 27 -13.77 0.74 18.99
CA ASP A 27 -12.91 1.68 19.74
C ASP A 27 -11.60 1.92 18.96
N HIS A 28 -11.43 3.15 18.48
CA HIS A 28 -10.23 3.55 17.76
C HIS A 28 -8.94 3.33 18.58
N ARG A 29 -8.95 3.68 19.88
CA ARG A 29 -7.77 3.57 20.74
C ARG A 29 -7.41 2.10 20.99
N ASP A 30 -8.41 1.26 21.25
CA ASP A 30 -8.15 -0.16 21.51
C ASP A 30 -7.68 -0.90 20.26
N ALA A 31 -8.33 -0.66 19.11
CA ALA A 31 -7.89 -1.18 17.82
C ALA A 31 -6.45 -0.72 17.49
N PHE A 32 -6.15 0.57 17.69
CA PHE A 32 -4.82 1.11 17.42
C PHE A 32 -3.76 0.48 18.31
N ARG A 33 -3.99 0.44 19.63
CA ARG A 33 -3.03 -0.13 20.59
C ARG A 33 -2.75 -1.59 20.28
N THR A 34 -3.80 -2.36 19.97
CA THR A 34 -3.70 -3.80 19.69
C THR A 34 -2.91 -4.05 18.42
N LEU A 35 -3.29 -3.43 17.30
CA LEU A 35 -2.60 -3.60 16.02
C LEU A 35 -1.16 -3.08 16.07
N TYR A 36 -0.92 -1.95 16.75
CA TYR A 36 0.44 -1.43 16.92
C TYR A 36 1.32 -2.41 17.70
N GLY A 37 0.79 -3.02 18.76
CA GLY A 37 1.50 -4.03 19.54
C GLY A 37 1.92 -5.23 18.68
N ILE A 38 1.01 -5.76 17.86
CA ILE A 38 1.29 -6.87 16.95
C ILE A 38 2.39 -6.49 15.95
N PHE A 39 2.27 -5.34 15.28
CA PHE A 39 3.24 -4.90 14.28
C PHE A 39 4.61 -4.60 14.90
N SER A 40 4.62 -4.00 16.10
CA SER A 40 5.85 -3.72 16.83
C SER A 40 6.57 -5.00 17.23
N GLN A 41 5.83 -6.04 17.63
CA GLN A 41 6.41 -7.35 17.96
C GLN A 41 7.00 -8.01 16.72
N ALA A 42 6.23 -8.14 15.64
CA ALA A 42 6.69 -8.72 14.37
C ALA A 42 7.95 -8.00 13.85
N ARG A 43 7.98 -6.66 13.92
CA ARG A 43 9.17 -5.88 13.55
C ARG A 43 10.37 -6.18 14.46
N SER A 44 10.16 -6.33 15.77
CA SER A 44 11.24 -6.70 16.71
C SER A 44 11.81 -8.08 16.39
N ASP A 45 10.97 -8.97 15.89
CA ASP A 45 11.32 -10.34 15.52
C ASP A 45 11.90 -10.44 14.09
N GLY A 46 11.91 -9.32 13.35
CA GLY A 46 12.42 -9.26 11.97
C GLY A 46 11.47 -9.83 10.93
N GLU A 47 10.19 -9.99 11.26
CA GLU A 47 9.16 -10.56 10.41
C GLU A 47 8.47 -9.51 9.53
N GLU A 48 7.88 -9.94 8.43
CA GLU A 48 6.97 -9.11 7.62
C GLU A 48 5.53 -9.28 8.07
N VAL A 49 4.76 -8.19 8.02
CA VAL A 49 3.34 -8.21 8.41
C VAL A 49 2.46 -8.07 7.17
N LEU A 50 1.59 -9.04 6.96
CA LEU A 50 0.52 -9.01 5.95
C LEU A 50 -0.83 -8.91 6.65
N ILE A 51 -1.55 -7.80 6.46
CA ILE A 51 -2.85 -7.57 7.10
C ILE A 51 -4.00 -7.62 6.08
N ASP A 52 -4.94 -8.53 6.33
CA ASP A 52 -6.23 -8.61 5.62
C ASP A 52 -7.25 -7.67 6.28
N ILE A 53 -7.71 -6.65 5.55
CA ILE A 53 -8.71 -5.69 6.03
C ILE A 53 -10.13 -5.95 5.49
N THR A 54 -10.35 -7.06 4.79
CA THR A 54 -11.62 -7.38 4.10
C THR A 54 -12.82 -7.43 5.03
N SER A 55 -12.66 -8.09 6.19
CA SER A 55 -13.76 -8.46 7.08
C SER A 55 -13.78 -7.67 8.39
N THR A 56 -13.30 -6.42 8.37
CA THR A 56 -13.28 -5.56 9.56
C THR A 56 -14.16 -4.31 9.41
N THR A 57 -14.29 -3.53 10.48
CA THR A 57 -15.07 -2.29 10.50
C THR A 57 -14.33 -1.18 9.76
N ASN A 58 -15.04 -0.20 9.18
CA ASN A 58 -14.39 0.95 8.53
C ASN A 58 -13.40 1.68 9.45
N LEU A 59 -13.71 1.76 10.76
CA LEU A 59 -12.82 2.33 11.76
C LEU A 59 -11.52 1.52 11.87
N THR A 60 -11.63 0.19 11.99
CA THR A 60 -10.44 -0.67 12.06
C THR A 60 -9.67 -0.70 10.75
N GLN A 61 -10.34 -0.60 9.59
CA GLN A 61 -9.66 -0.44 8.30
C GLN A 61 -8.80 0.83 8.29
N GLY A 62 -9.36 1.97 8.72
CA GLY A 62 -8.61 3.22 8.83
C GLY A 62 -7.40 3.12 9.77
N VAL A 63 -7.56 2.45 10.91
CA VAL A 63 -6.47 2.17 11.86
C VAL A 63 -5.39 1.28 11.23
N ALA A 64 -5.78 0.20 10.55
CA ALA A 64 -4.86 -0.71 9.88
C ALA A 64 -4.03 0.00 8.80
N LEU A 65 -4.66 0.82 7.96
CA LEU A 65 -3.96 1.65 6.97
C LEU A 65 -2.98 2.62 7.65
N THR A 66 -3.42 3.29 8.72
CA THR A 66 -2.59 4.24 9.48
C THR A 66 -1.36 3.55 10.06
N ILE A 67 -1.52 2.37 10.66
CA ILE A 67 -0.41 1.60 11.22
C ILE A 67 0.50 1.08 10.12
N THR A 68 -0.05 0.60 9.00
CA THR A 68 0.78 0.13 7.87
C THR A 68 1.71 1.23 7.38
N LEU A 69 1.26 2.49 7.33
CA LEU A 69 2.10 3.65 7.00
C LEU A 69 3.23 3.93 8.02
N MET A 70 3.15 3.38 9.24
CA MET A 70 4.19 3.53 10.27
C MET A 70 5.27 2.45 10.21
N PHE A 71 5.04 1.33 9.50
CA PHE A 71 5.91 0.16 9.46
C PHE A 71 6.33 -0.17 8.03
N ARG A 72 7.63 -0.08 7.73
CA ARG A 72 8.17 -0.31 6.37
C ARG A 72 8.01 -1.75 5.86
N ASN A 73 7.91 -2.71 6.78
CA ASN A 73 7.79 -4.15 6.52
C ASN A 73 6.35 -4.65 6.69
N ALA A 74 5.37 -3.75 6.51
CA ALA A 74 3.95 -4.09 6.59
C ALA A 74 3.26 -3.84 5.25
N ARG A 75 2.38 -4.76 4.87
CA ARG A 75 1.59 -4.74 3.64
C ARG A 75 0.14 -4.99 4.00
N VAL A 76 -0.76 -4.26 3.36
CA VAL A 76 -2.21 -4.34 3.61
C VAL A 76 -2.92 -4.74 2.34
N TYR A 77 -3.83 -5.70 2.45
CA TYR A 77 -4.59 -6.19 1.30
C TYR A 77 -6.06 -6.38 1.64
N THR A 78 -6.85 -6.45 0.58
CA THR A 78 -8.27 -6.79 0.64
C THR A 78 -8.53 -7.94 -0.33
N VAL A 79 -9.53 -8.76 -0.01
CA VAL A 79 -9.94 -9.93 -0.79
C VAL A 79 -11.36 -9.65 -1.28
N PRO A 80 -11.51 -9.02 -2.46
CA PRO A 80 -12.83 -8.68 -2.95
C PRO A 80 -13.63 -9.94 -3.27
N SER A 81 -14.93 -9.90 -2.99
CA SER A 81 -15.86 -10.95 -3.40
C SER A 81 -16.14 -10.86 -4.90
N LYS A 82 -16.23 -12.00 -5.60
CA LYS A 82 -16.61 -12.02 -7.03
C LYS A 82 -17.97 -11.38 -7.29
N GLN A 83 -18.85 -11.43 -6.29
CA GLN A 83 -20.16 -10.79 -6.31
C GLN A 83 -20.31 -9.93 -5.04
N PRO A 84 -20.30 -8.60 -5.16
CA PRO A 84 -20.46 -7.73 -4.00
C PRO A 84 -21.84 -7.94 -3.34
N ALA A 85 -21.85 -8.53 -2.15
CA ALA A 85 -23.08 -8.77 -1.39
C ALA A 85 -23.49 -7.51 -0.60
N TRP A 86 -23.74 -6.40 -1.29
CA TRP A 86 -24.03 -5.10 -0.64
C TRP A 86 -25.43 -4.99 -0.05
N TYR A 87 -26.35 -5.87 -0.44
CA TYR A 87 -27.74 -5.84 0.00
C TYR A 87 -28.06 -7.07 0.83
N ILE A 88 -28.27 -6.85 2.13
CA ILE A 88 -28.81 -7.87 3.04
C ILE A 88 -30.21 -8.24 2.54
N ASN A 89 -30.44 -9.53 2.27
CA ASN A 89 -31.77 -10.03 1.95
C ASN A 89 -32.44 -10.59 3.21
N GLY A 90 -33.57 -9.99 3.61
CA GLY A 90 -34.37 -10.44 4.75
C GLY A 90 -34.00 -9.79 6.09
N ARG A 91 -34.67 -10.22 7.15
CA ARG A 91 -34.40 -9.80 8.55
C ARG A 91 -33.66 -10.91 9.27
N ILE A 92 -32.78 -10.54 10.21
CA ILE A 92 -32.06 -11.50 11.08
C ILE A 92 -33.08 -12.47 11.71
N GLY A 93 -32.88 -13.78 11.50
CA GLY A 93 -33.76 -14.85 11.97
C GLY A 93 -34.81 -15.36 10.96
N ASP A 94 -34.93 -14.77 9.77
CA ASP A 94 -35.73 -15.33 8.65
C ASP A 94 -34.86 -16.29 7.82
N ASP A 95 -35.45 -17.36 7.29
CA ASP A 95 -34.83 -18.31 6.37
C ASP A 95 -34.17 -17.62 5.16
N ARG A 96 -34.75 -16.50 4.70
CA ARG A 96 -34.16 -15.68 3.63
C ARG A 96 -32.83 -15.05 4.05
N PHE A 97 -32.73 -14.58 5.29
CA PHE A 97 -31.49 -14.03 5.83
C PHE A 97 -30.46 -15.14 6.03
N GLU A 98 -30.86 -16.29 6.59
CA GLU A 98 -29.93 -17.41 6.79
C GLU A 98 -29.40 -17.98 5.46
N ASN A 99 -30.26 -18.11 4.45
CA ASN A 99 -29.84 -18.52 3.11
C ASN A 99 -28.95 -17.47 2.43
N TRP A 100 -29.30 -16.19 2.52
CA TRP A 100 -28.43 -15.12 2.03
C TRP A 100 -27.08 -15.13 2.74
N PHE A 101 -27.07 -15.26 4.06
CA PHE A 101 -25.87 -15.25 4.89
C PHE A 101 -24.95 -16.44 4.57
N LYS A 102 -25.51 -17.65 4.43
CA LYS A 102 -24.76 -18.83 3.98
C LYS A 102 -24.17 -18.64 2.57
N THR A 103 -24.94 -18.06 1.66
CA THR A 103 -24.53 -17.88 0.26
C THR A 103 -23.48 -16.79 0.12
N ALA A 104 -23.67 -15.65 0.79
CA ALA A 104 -22.72 -14.53 0.80
C ALA A 104 -21.36 -14.92 1.41
N ARG A 105 -21.35 -15.80 2.43
CA ARG A 105 -20.12 -16.29 3.06
C ARG A 105 -19.35 -17.33 2.24
N ASN A 106 -20.02 -18.01 1.32
CA ASN A 106 -19.43 -19.03 0.46
C ASN A 106 -19.17 -18.52 -0.97
N GLN A 107 -19.22 -17.20 -1.17
CA GLN A 107 -18.87 -16.62 -2.46
C GLN A 107 -17.40 -16.91 -2.76
N PRO A 108 -17.05 -17.29 -4.01
CA PRO A 108 -15.67 -17.38 -4.38
C PRO A 108 -15.05 -15.99 -4.29
N SER A 109 -13.94 -15.90 -3.57
CA SER A 109 -13.09 -14.72 -3.54
C SER A 109 -12.43 -14.50 -4.90
N MET A 110 -12.12 -13.25 -5.22
CA MET A 110 -11.09 -12.93 -6.20
C MET A 110 -9.70 -13.09 -5.59
N ASP A 111 -8.66 -12.92 -6.39
CA ASP A 111 -7.29 -12.88 -5.89
C ASP A 111 -7.11 -11.71 -4.91
N PRO A 112 -6.30 -11.88 -3.84
CA PRO A 112 -5.97 -10.80 -2.93
C PRO A 112 -5.42 -9.59 -3.69
N MET A 113 -5.98 -8.43 -3.42
CA MET A 113 -5.53 -7.15 -3.95
C MET A 113 -4.79 -6.38 -2.86
N GLU A 114 -3.48 -6.23 -3.02
CA GLU A 114 -2.70 -5.37 -2.16
C GLU A 114 -3.07 -3.90 -2.39
N ILE A 115 -3.14 -3.15 -1.30
CA ILE A 115 -3.34 -1.72 -1.36
C ILE A 115 -1.95 -1.09 -1.33
N SER A 116 -1.52 -0.65 -2.50
CA SER A 116 -0.30 0.13 -2.68
C SER A 116 -0.39 1.45 -1.90
N LEU A 117 0.49 1.63 -0.90
CA LEU A 117 0.53 2.81 -0.03
C LEU A 117 1.77 3.67 -0.31
N PRO A 118 1.69 5.00 -0.12
CA PRO A 118 2.88 5.83 -0.12
C PRO A 118 3.78 5.48 1.06
N GLY A 119 5.10 5.55 0.87
CA GLY A 119 6.05 5.37 1.97
C GLY A 119 5.99 6.47 3.04
N TYR A 120 5.38 7.62 2.74
CA TYR A 120 5.08 8.72 3.66
C TYR A 120 4.13 9.77 3.03
N ARG A 121 3.70 10.79 3.80
CA ARG A 121 2.86 11.89 3.30
C ARG A 121 3.55 12.69 2.20
N LEU A 122 2.96 12.70 1.01
CA LEU A 122 3.61 13.29 -0.18
C LEU A 122 3.55 14.82 -0.23
N GLU A 123 2.55 15.42 0.41
CA GLU A 123 2.28 16.86 0.35
C GLU A 123 3.41 17.69 0.97
N PRO A 124 3.95 18.70 0.25
CA PRO A 124 4.99 19.57 0.77
C PRO A 124 4.44 20.52 1.82
N ASN A 125 5.21 20.78 2.89
CA ASN A 125 4.85 21.68 3.98
C ASN A 125 5.43 23.09 3.81
N THR A 126 6.34 23.29 2.86
CA THR A 126 6.99 24.58 2.61
C THR A 126 7.07 24.91 1.12
N LYS A 127 7.16 26.20 0.78
CA LYS A 127 7.39 26.65 -0.62
C LYS A 127 8.69 26.10 -1.22
N HIS A 128 9.67 25.77 -0.38
CA HIS A 128 10.91 25.16 -0.86
C HIS A 128 10.67 23.70 -1.27
N GLU A 129 10.03 22.92 -0.39
CA GLU A 129 9.63 21.54 -0.66
C GLU A 129 8.70 21.46 -1.88
N GLU A 130 7.80 22.41 -2.05
CA GLU A 130 6.90 22.48 -3.20
C GLU A 130 7.67 22.57 -4.53
N LYS A 131 8.70 23.42 -4.59
CA LYS A 131 9.56 23.52 -5.79
C LYS A 131 10.34 22.24 -6.05
N GLU A 132 10.82 21.58 -5.00
CA GLU A 132 11.48 20.29 -5.14
C GLU A 132 10.51 19.21 -5.63
N TRP A 133 9.28 19.23 -5.10
CA TRP A 133 8.23 18.29 -5.42
C TRP A 133 7.76 18.42 -6.87
N GLU A 134 7.67 19.62 -7.42
CA GLU A 134 7.36 19.83 -8.83
C GLU A 134 8.43 19.26 -9.77
N VAL A 135 9.69 19.24 -9.36
CA VAL A 135 10.77 18.57 -10.13
C VAL A 135 10.65 17.05 -10.01
N GLU A 136 10.33 16.55 -8.82
CA GLU A 136 10.06 15.12 -8.56
C GLU A 136 8.91 14.59 -9.41
N LYS A 137 7.76 15.28 -9.43
CA LYS A 137 6.61 14.93 -10.29
C LYS A 137 6.99 14.85 -11.76
N LYS A 138 7.80 15.80 -12.26
CA LYS A 138 8.26 15.77 -13.66
C LYS A 138 9.10 14.54 -13.96
N ILE A 139 9.94 14.09 -13.01
CA ILE A 139 10.73 12.87 -13.18
C ILE A 139 9.85 11.62 -13.15
N LEU A 140 8.82 11.57 -12.30
CA LEU A 140 7.87 10.46 -12.28
C LEU A 140 7.12 10.33 -13.61
N LYS A 141 6.59 11.44 -14.14
CA LYS A 141 5.96 11.48 -15.46
C LYS A 141 6.90 11.01 -16.57
N LEU A 142 8.16 11.41 -16.48
CA LEU A 142 9.20 11.03 -17.45
C LEU A 142 9.53 9.53 -17.38
N LEU A 143 9.59 8.96 -16.18
CA LEU A 143 9.76 7.52 -16.02
C LEU A 143 8.55 6.78 -16.62
N TYR A 144 7.34 7.22 -16.28
CA TYR A 144 6.09 6.64 -16.77
C TYR A 144 6.01 6.67 -18.31
N SER A 145 6.30 7.81 -18.94
CA SER A 145 6.31 7.95 -20.41
C SER A 145 7.35 7.07 -21.11
N HIS A 146 8.34 6.56 -20.36
CA HIS A 146 9.40 5.68 -20.85
C HIS A 146 9.25 4.22 -20.36
N GLY A 147 8.04 3.83 -19.93
CA GLY A 147 7.73 2.45 -19.54
C GLY A 147 8.12 2.10 -18.10
N GLY A 148 8.21 3.11 -17.23
CA GLY A 148 8.41 2.94 -15.79
C GLY A 148 9.84 2.63 -15.34
N GLU A 149 10.79 2.44 -16.25
CA GLU A 149 12.16 2.01 -15.91
C GLU A 149 13.24 2.83 -16.63
N ALA A 150 14.27 3.24 -15.89
CA ALA A 150 15.51 3.80 -16.40
C ALA A 150 16.72 2.96 -16.00
N ARG A 151 17.53 2.55 -16.99
CA ARG A 151 18.79 1.79 -16.75
C ARG A 151 19.84 2.55 -15.94
N SER A 152 19.71 3.87 -15.81
CA SER A 152 20.59 4.71 -14.99
C SER A 152 20.05 6.13 -14.80
N ILE A 153 20.60 6.85 -13.81
CA ILE A 153 20.41 8.30 -13.65
C ILE A 153 20.73 9.08 -14.94
N SER A 154 21.72 8.61 -15.71
CA SER A 154 22.12 9.27 -16.96
C SER A 154 21.06 9.14 -18.06
N ASN A 155 20.17 8.14 -18.01
CA ASN A 155 19.02 8.05 -18.92
C ASN A 155 18.02 9.15 -18.59
N ILE A 156 17.66 9.28 -17.31
CA ILE A 156 16.70 10.28 -16.83
C ILE A 156 17.16 11.70 -17.17
N ILE A 157 18.46 11.99 -17.00
CA ILE A 157 19.05 13.28 -17.37
C ILE A 157 18.91 13.56 -18.87
N ARG A 158 19.14 12.54 -19.72
CA ARG A 158 19.02 12.68 -21.17
C ARG A 158 17.57 12.89 -21.60
N TRP A 159 16.64 12.14 -21.02
CA TRP A 159 15.20 12.31 -21.25
C TRP A 159 14.70 13.69 -20.81
N SER A 160 15.34 14.28 -19.79
CA SER A 160 15.07 15.66 -19.36
C SER A 160 15.64 16.73 -20.33
N GLY A 161 16.23 16.34 -21.46
CA GLY A 161 16.72 17.25 -22.51
C GLY A 161 18.19 17.67 -22.39
N TYR A 162 18.94 17.16 -21.41
CA TYR A 162 20.36 17.50 -21.27
C TYR A 162 21.23 16.66 -22.19
N LYS A 163 22.14 17.32 -22.94
CA LYS A 163 23.07 16.68 -23.88
C LYS A 163 24.09 15.75 -23.19
N ALA A 164 24.52 16.10 -21.97
CA ALA A 164 25.51 15.34 -21.22
C ALA A 164 25.18 15.29 -19.72
N ALA A 165 25.34 14.12 -19.12
CA ALA A 165 25.20 13.91 -17.68
C ALA A 165 26.50 14.29 -16.97
N SER A 166 26.71 15.58 -16.71
CA SER A 166 27.83 16.08 -15.92
C SER A 166 27.79 15.58 -14.47
N SER A 167 28.91 15.63 -13.75
CA SER A 167 28.98 15.22 -12.33
C SER A 167 27.97 15.99 -11.47
N THR A 168 27.84 17.29 -11.69
CA THR A 168 26.86 18.16 -10.99
C THR A 168 25.42 17.71 -11.24
N LEU A 169 25.05 17.41 -12.49
CA LEU A 169 23.72 16.92 -12.83
C LEU A 169 23.44 15.55 -12.23
N ARG A 170 24.41 14.62 -12.30
CA ARG A 170 24.29 13.30 -11.69
C ARG A 170 24.06 13.39 -10.18
N ASN A 171 24.79 14.26 -9.49
CA ASN A 171 24.62 14.47 -8.05
C ASN A 171 23.24 15.05 -7.72
N ARG A 172 22.76 16.02 -8.52
CA ARG A 172 21.42 16.59 -8.33
C ARG A 172 20.32 15.54 -8.53
N TYR A 173 20.36 14.80 -9.64
CA TYR A 173 19.36 13.77 -9.92
C TYR A 173 19.44 12.61 -8.93
N SER A 174 20.64 12.22 -8.49
CA SER A 174 20.81 11.20 -7.43
C SER A 174 20.06 11.59 -6.15
N ARG A 175 20.16 12.85 -5.70
CA ARG A 175 19.39 13.33 -4.54
C ARG A 175 17.88 13.26 -4.77
N ILE A 176 17.42 13.61 -5.97
CA ILE A 176 16.00 13.54 -6.31
C ILE A 176 15.50 12.09 -6.29
N ILE A 177 16.24 11.16 -6.91
CA ILE A 177 15.92 9.73 -6.90
C ILE A 177 15.93 9.18 -5.49
N ASN A 178 16.89 9.55 -4.64
CA ASN A 178 16.89 9.11 -3.25
C ASN A 178 15.67 9.62 -2.47
N ARG A 179 15.17 10.83 -2.74
CA ARG A 179 13.92 11.31 -2.13
C ARG A 179 12.72 10.55 -2.64
N LEU A 180 12.64 10.28 -3.94
CA LEU A 180 11.60 9.42 -4.53
C LEU A 180 11.63 7.99 -3.96
N GLU A 181 12.83 7.44 -3.73
CA GLU A 181 13.05 6.11 -3.13
C GLU A 181 12.55 6.11 -1.67
N MET A 182 12.91 7.13 -0.89
CA MET A 182 12.37 7.28 0.47
C MET A 182 10.84 7.39 0.46
N ARG A 183 10.27 8.08 -0.54
CA ARG A 183 8.82 8.29 -0.79
C ARG A 183 8.08 7.00 -1.09
N GLY A 184 8.79 5.91 -1.41
CA GLY A 184 8.22 4.67 -1.90
C GLY A 184 7.66 4.78 -3.32
N LEU A 185 8.13 5.76 -4.12
CA LEU A 185 7.68 5.99 -5.50
C LEU A 185 8.60 5.35 -6.55
N VAL A 186 9.85 5.09 -6.19
CA VAL A 186 10.81 4.40 -7.06
C VAL A 186 11.64 3.40 -6.26
N ASP A 187 12.03 2.31 -6.91
CA ASP A 187 13.10 1.44 -6.45
C ASP A 187 14.36 1.71 -7.25
N ALA A 188 15.50 1.69 -6.56
CA ALA A 188 16.78 1.92 -7.18
C ALA A 188 17.80 0.87 -6.73
N ASP A 189 18.02 -0.12 -7.59
CA ASP A 189 18.78 -1.33 -7.27
C ASP A 189 20.24 -1.03 -6.92
N LYS A 190 20.63 -1.34 -5.68
CA LYS A 190 21.97 -1.05 -5.13
C LYS A 190 23.02 -2.10 -5.55
N GLY A 191 22.61 -3.22 -6.15
CA GLY A 191 23.48 -4.38 -6.41
C GLY A 191 24.23 -4.38 -7.75
N SER A 192 23.84 -3.56 -8.72
CA SER A 192 24.41 -3.57 -10.06
C SER A 192 25.38 -2.41 -10.33
N LYS A 193 26.38 -2.63 -11.19
CA LYS A 193 27.30 -1.56 -11.69
C LYS A 193 26.55 -0.38 -12.32
N MET A 194 25.28 -0.57 -12.69
CA MET A 194 24.37 0.47 -13.19
C MET A 194 23.07 0.43 -12.37
N LYS A 195 22.91 1.35 -11.41
CA LYS A 195 21.69 1.52 -10.60
C LYS A 195 20.46 1.70 -11.52
N VAL A 196 19.73 0.61 -11.76
CA VAL A 196 18.42 0.63 -12.43
C VAL A 196 17.45 1.35 -11.51
N ILE A 197 16.61 2.20 -12.08
CA ILE A 197 15.61 2.99 -11.37
C ILE A 197 14.26 2.66 -11.98
N SER A 198 13.34 2.10 -11.20
CA SER A 198 12.01 1.72 -11.64
C SER A 198 10.94 2.36 -10.77
N LEU A 199 9.77 2.66 -11.33
CA LEU A 199 8.59 3.00 -10.53
C LEU A 199 8.21 1.81 -9.65
N THR A 200 7.78 2.07 -8.42
CA THR A 200 7.04 1.09 -7.62
C THR A 200 5.61 0.98 -8.16
N GLU A 201 4.84 -0.01 -7.73
CA GLU A 201 3.41 -0.09 -8.10
C GLU A 201 2.66 1.19 -7.72
N PHE A 202 2.83 1.67 -6.49
CA PHE A 202 2.27 2.97 -6.07
C PHE A 202 2.82 4.14 -6.88
N GLY A 203 4.11 4.13 -7.23
CA GLY A 203 4.76 5.14 -8.06
C GLY A 203 4.18 5.21 -9.47
N ASP A 204 3.83 4.07 -10.06
CA ASP A 204 3.21 3.94 -11.37
C ASP A 204 1.80 4.51 -11.37
N ILE A 205 0.94 4.05 -10.44
CA ILE A 205 -0.42 4.57 -10.23
C ILE A 205 -0.39 6.09 -10.03
N PHE A 206 0.55 6.58 -9.21
CA PHE A 206 0.67 8.02 -8.95
C PHE A 206 1.16 8.79 -10.17
N ALA A 207 2.11 8.25 -10.95
CA ALA A 207 2.62 8.89 -12.15
C ALA A 207 1.59 8.94 -13.30
N GLU A 208 0.76 7.91 -13.43
CA GLU A 208 -0.42 7.88 -14.30
C GLU A 208 -1.38 9.01 -13.93
N ALA A 209 -1.82 9.06 -12.66
CA ALA A 209 -2.72 10.10 -12.17
C ALA A 209 -2.17 11.52 -12.39
N LEU A 210 -0.86 11.72 -12.18
CA LEU A 210 -0.21 12.99 -12.45
C LEU A 210 -0.27 13.39 -13.94
N SER A 211 -0.21 12.41 -14.85
CA SER A 211 -0.21 12.62 -16.29
C SER A 211 -1.59 13.00 -16.82
N ASP A 212 -2.64 12.45 -16.22
CA ASP A 212 -4.04 12.75 -16.58
C ASP A 212 -4.47 14.17 -16.18
N VAL A 213 -3.98 14.68 -15.04
CA VAL A 213 -4.31 16.02 -14.51
C VAL A 213 -3.82 17.19 -15.40
N VAL A 214 -3.00 16.93 -16.43
CA VAL A 214 -2.47 17.98 -17.33
C VAL A 214 -3.19 18.03 -18.69
N ASN A 215 -4.19 17.16 -18.92
CA ASN A 215 -4.99 17.18 -20.14
C ASN A 215 -6.30 18.00 -20.04
N GLU A 216 -6.46 18.83 -18.98
CA GLU A 216 -7.49 19.87 -18.84
C GLU A 216 -6.86 21.27 -18.85
#